data_AF-A0A3D8I8H7-F1
#
_entry.id   AF-A0A3D8I8H7-F1
#
_cell.length_a   1.000
_cell.length_b   1.000
_cell.length_c   1.000
_cell.angle_alpha   90.00
_cell.angle_beta   90.00
_cell.angle_gamma   90.00
#
_symmetry.space_group_name_H-M   'P 1'
#
loop_
_entity.id
_entity.type
_entity.pdbx_description
1 polymer ?
#
loop_
_entity_poly.entity_id
_entity_poly.type
_entity_poly.pdbx_seq_one_letter_code
_entity_poly.pdbx_strand_id
1 'polypeptide(L)'
;MAIGKVISKNVVLFPDFDDFEYGKDDEFWEMELFLQIQNITKTDILEYFEYIALGRVYRGECDSHFVPIHYLNINNEITDNDPIPTYISEYINIVGQLFLAGYIEFGMCVFQGEDDLLSKQKDQYQAWIYFRDNFFYTEAYNRDMIDLREKYPNMSDDDYLHSNWDTPQYWDMYRFWVARTEKGTKYFDEILCPRFYKKYKDLEVEIDDKGNIVRWIGEINR
;
A
#
# COMPACT_ATOMS: atom_id res chain seq x y z
N MET A 1 1.43 -2.53 -30.06
CA MET A 1 1.70 -3.84 -29.42
C MET A 1 3.16 -3.87 -28.99
N ALA A 2 3.43 -4.25 -27.75
CA ALA A 2 4.77 -4.35 -27.18
C ALA A 2 4.90 -5.61 -26.31
N ILE A 3 6.10 -6.17 -26.26
CA ILE A 3 6.45 -7.24 -25.32
C ILE A 3 7.42 -6.64 -24.31
N GLY A 4 7.11 -6.82 -23.03
CA GLY A 4 7.89 -6.27 -21.94
C GLY A 4 8.03 -7.26 -20.80
N LYS A 5 9.06 -7.06 -19.98
CA LYS A 5 9.31 -7.87 -18.80
C LYS A 5 8.31 -7.56 -17.72
N VAL A 6 8.00 -8.56 -16.90
CA VAL A 6 7.22 -8.34 -15.67
C VAL A 6 8.07 -7.64 -14.62
N ILE A 7 9.38 -7.90 -14.59
CA ILE A 7 10.27 -7.29 -13.60
C ILE A 7 11.67 -7.01 -14.14
N SER A 8 12.22 -5.84 -13.82
CA SER A 8 13.60 -5.47 -14.13
C SER A 8 14.59 -6.03 -13.11
N LYS A 9 15.89 -5.98 -13.43
CA LYS A 9 16.97 -6.28 -12.47
C LYS A 9 17.01 -5.32 -11.27
N ASN A 10 16.45 -4.11 -11.44
CA ASN A 10 16.29 -3.13 -10.37
C ASN A 10 14.96 -3.33 -9.62
N VAL A 11 14.26 -4.44 -9.91
CA VAL A 11 13.02 -4.89 -9.24
C VAL A 11 11.83 -3.93 -9.46
N VAL A 12 11.94 -3.07 -10.48
CA VAL A 12 10.82 -2.30 -11.01
C VAL A 12 9.90 -3.24 -11.78
N LEU A 13 8.60 -3.21 -11.47
CA LEU A 13 7.57 -3.98 -12.16
C LEU A 13 7.25 -3.34 -13.51
N PHE A 14 6.96 -4.17 -14.51
CA PHE A 14 6.55 -3.75 -15.85
C PHE A 14 7.40 -2.59 -16.44
N PRO A 15 8.74 -2.66 -16.35
CA PRO A 15 9.64 -1.51 -16.63
C PRO A 15 9.62 -1.03 -18.08
N ASP A 16 9.06 -1.82 -18.99
CA ASP A 16 9.01 -1.56 -20.43
C ASP A 16 7.68 -0.90 -20.84
N PHE A 17 6.77 -0.68 -19.90
CA PHE A 17 5.47 -0.06 -20.16
C PHE A 17 5.38 1.24 -19.36
N ASP A 18 5.26 2.35 -20.08
CA ASP A 18 4.91 3.66 -19.51
C ASP A 18 3.38 3.77 -19.49
N ASP A 19 2.81 4.16 -18.36
CA ASP A 19 1.37 4.09 -18.12
C ASP A 19 0.59 4.90 -19.18
N PHE A 20 1.05 6.13 -19.46
CA PHE A 20 0.48 7.02 -20.47
C PHE A 20 0.49 6.47 -21.90
N GLU A 21 1.50 5.66 -22.26
CA GLU A 21 1.62 5.10 -23.61
C GLU A 21 0.62 3.97 -23.87
N TYR A 22 0.11 3.33 -22.82
CA TYR A 22 -0.77 2.15 -22.92
C TYR A 22 -2.17 2.40 -22.34
N GLY A 23 -2.57 3.67 -22.22
CA GLY A 23 -3.91 4.05 -21.76
C GLY A 23 -4.16 3.71 -20.29
N LYS A 24 -3.09 3.72 -19.49
CA LYS A 24 -3.12 3.57 -18.04
C LYS A 24 -2.78 4.94 -17.44
N ASP A 25 -3.76 5.63 -16.89
CA ASP A 25 -3.57 6.99 -16.36
C ASP A 25 -3.46 7.00 -14.81
N ASP A 26 -3.11 5.87 -14.20
CA ASP A 26 -3.28 5.60 -12.76
C ASP A 26 -1.99 5.07 -12.12
N GLU A 27 -1.54 5.68 -11.02
CA GLU A 27 -0.31 5.37 -10.26
C GLU A 27 -0.17 3.91 -9.76
N PHE A 28 -1.22 3.08 -9.89
CA PHE A 28 -1.25 1.67 -9.46
C PHE A 28 -1.61 0.68 -10.57
N TRP A 29 -1.55 1.09 -11.84
CA TRP A 29 -1.81 0.25 -13.02
C TRP A 29 -1.06 -1.10 -13.04
N GLU A 30 0.14 -1.11 -12.48
CA GLU A 30 1.01 -2.27 -12.35
C GLU A 30 0.43 -3.35 -11.41
N MET A 31 -0.39 -2.97 -10.43
CA MET A 31 -1.18 -3.94 -9.65
C MET A 31 -2.19 -4.65 -10.54
N GLU A 32 -2.92 -3.90 -11.39
CA GLU A 32 -3.94 -4.46 -12.28
C GLU A 32 -3.34 -5.50 -13.22
N LEU A 33 -2.16 -5.23 -13.77
CA LEU A 33 -1.45 -6.19 -14.61
C LEU A 33 -0.94 -7.39 -13.81
N PHE A 34 -0.38 -7.15 -12.61
CA PHE A 34 0.14 -8.21 -11.76
C PHE A 34 -0.95 -9.23 -11.39
N LEU A 35 -2.15 -8.76 -11.04
CA LEU A 35 -3.30 -9.61 -10.68
C LEU A 35 -3.81 -10.46 -11.86
N GLN A 36 -3.45 -10.12 -13.09
CA GLN A 36 -3.84 -10.85 -14.30
C GLN A 36 -2.81 -11.90 -14.73
N ILE A 37 -1.68 -12.05 -14.02
CA ILE A 37 -0.66 -13.06 -14.31
C ILE A 37 -1.28 -14.46 -14.29
N GLN A 38 -1.01 -15.23 -15.35
CA GLN A 38 -1.54 -16.59 -15.46
C GLN A 38 -1.04 -17.47 -14.29
N ASN A 39 -1.97 -18.20 -13.65
CA ASN A 39 -1.71 -19.08 -12.51
C ASN A 39 -1.18 -18.38 -11.24
N ILE A 40 -1.42 -17.07 -11.10
CA ILE A 40 -1.16 -16.35 -9.86
C ILE A 40 -1.97 -16.95 -8.69
N THR A 41 -1.35 -17.05 -7.53
CA THR A 41 -1.97 -17.58 -6.31
C THR A 41 -2.16 -16.48 -5.27
N LYS A 42 -3.00 -16.74 -4.26
CA LYS A 42 -3.14 -15.82 -3.12
C LYS A 42 -1.80 -15.50 -2.46
N THR A 43 -0.90 -16.47 -2.33
CA THR A 43 0.45 -16.27 -1.77
C THR A 43 1.27 -15.28 -2.60
N ASP A 44 1.16 -15.33 -3.93
CA ASP A 44 1.86 -14.41 -4.84
C ASP A 44 1.37 -12.97 -4.66
N ILE A 45 0.05 -12.80 -4.48
CA ILE A 45 -0.59 -11.50 -4.25
C ILE A 45 -0.20 -10.93 -2.87
N LEU A 46 -0.18 -11.76 -1.82
CA LEU A 46 0.27 -11.32 -0.50
C LEU A 46 1.74 -10.93 -0.48
N GLU A 47 2.59 -11.65 -1.20
CA GLU A 47 4.01 -11.30 -1.37
C GLU A 47 4.17 -9.99 -2.16
N TYR A 48 3.33 -9.74 -3.16
CA TYR A 48 3.28 -8.46 -3.87
C TYR A 48 2.91 -7.30 -2.93
N PHE A 49 1.90 -7.47 -2.06
CA PHE A 49 1.58 -6.45 -1.06
C PHE A 49 2.72 -6.19 -0.09
N GLU A 50 3.41 -7.23 0.35
CA GLU A 50 4.61 -7.10 1.17
C GLU A 50 5.70 -6.30 0.42
N TYR A 51 5.92 -6.64 -0.85
CA TYR A 51 6.88 -5.98 -1.73
C TYR A 51 6.57 -4.50 -1.91
N ILE A 52 5.33 -4.14 -2.23
CA ILE A 52 4.94 -2.73 -2.43
C ILE A 52 4.96 -1.95 -1.12
N ALA A 53 4.42 -2.52 -0.03
CA ALA A 53 4.38 -1.84 1.27
C ALA A 53 5.77 -1.58 1.86
N LEU A 54 6.80 -2.38 1.54
CA LEU A 54 8.18 -2.11 1.94
C LEU A 54 9.01 -1.36 0.88
N GLY A 55 8.72 -1.58 -0.40
CA GLY A 55 9.47 -1.01 -1.51
C GLY A 55 9.17 0.46 -1.74
N ARG A 56 7.89 0.87 -1.59
CA ARG A 56 7.48 2.27 -1.72
C ARG A 56 7.72 3.08 -0.45
N VAL A 57 7.78 2.45 0.72
CA VAL A 57 8.01 3.13 1.99
C VAL A 57 9.51 3.41 2.18
N TYR A 58 9.93 4.66 2.02
CA TYR A 58 11.21 5.16 2.51
C TYR A 58 10.98 6.00 3.77
N ARG A 59 10.36 7.17 3.59
CA ARG A 59 9.68 7.97 4.62
C ARG A 59 8.77 8.96 3.92
N GLY A 60 7.50 9.02 4.32
CA GLY A 60 6.58 10.06 3.88
C GLY A 60 5.16 9.80 4.35
N GLU A 61 4.24 10.63 3.89
CA GLU A 61 2.83 10.58 4.28
C GLU A 61 2.16 9.27 3.83
N CYS A 62 1.27 8.73 4.66
CA CYS A 62 0.67 7.43 4.41
C CYS A 62 -0.15 7.39 3.11
N ASP A 63 -0.77 8.51 2.74
CA ASP A 63 -1.55 8.68 1.50
C ASP A 63 -0.71 8.46 0.24
N SER A 64 0.57 8.83 0.28
CA SER A 64 1.50 8.81 -0.86
C SER A 64 2.30 7.50 -0.96
N HIS A 65 2.41 6.74 0.14
CA HIS A 65 3.34 5.60 0.22
C HIS A 65 2.67 4.23 0.29
N PHE A 66 1.40 4.15 0.69
CA PHE A 66 0.66 2.90 0.63
C PHE A 66 -0.16 2.79 -0.65
N VAL A 67 -0.54 1.57 -1.00
CA VAL A 67 -1.53 1.34 -2.06
C VAL A 67 -2.82 2.00 -1.60
N PRO A 68 -3.36 2.97 -2.35
CA PRO A 68 -4.63 3.57 -2.02
C PRO A 68 -5.65 2.46 -1.96
N ILE A 69 -6.23 2.28 -0.78
CA ILE A 69 -7.11 1.15 -0.48
C ILE A 69 -8.34 1.16 -1.39
N HIS A 70 -8.70 2.32 -1.96
CA HIS A 70 -9.72 2.43 -2.99
C HIS A 70 -9.38 1.63 -4.27
N TYR A 71 -8.12 1.43 -4.64
CA TYR A 71 -7.74 0.56 -5.77
C TYR A 71 -7.88 -0.94 -5.46
N LEU A 72 -7.84 -1.31 -4.18
CA LEU A 72 -8.16 -2.67 -3.74
C LEU A 72 -9.69 -2.90 -3.66
N ASN A 73 -10.47 -1.85 -3.90
CA ASN A 73 -11.92 -1.84 -4.05
C ASN A 73 -12.27 -1.48 -5.51
N ILE A 74 -12.10 -2.43 -6.42
CA ILE A 74 -12.29 -2.22 -7.87
C ILE A 74 -13.68 -1.64 -8.23
N ASN A 75 -14.67 -1.68 -7.31
CA ASN A 75 -16.03 -1.20 -7.55
C ASN A 75 -16.52 -0.06 -6.62
N ASN A 76 -15.68 0.54 -5.76
CA ASN A 76 -16.09 1.63 -4.86
C ASN A 76 -17.30 1.35 -3.94
N GLU A 77 -17.73 0.09 -3.80
CA GLU A 77 -18.80 -0.29 -2.88
C GLU A 77 -18.33 -1.45 -2.00
N ILE A 78 -18.20 -1.21 -0.69
CA ILE A 78 -18.11 -2.30 0.29
C ILE A 78 -19.51 -2.90 0.39
N THR A 79 -19.89 -3.72 -0.60
CA THR A 79 -21.07 -4.60 -0.49
C THR A 79 -20.61 -5.94 0.04
N ASP A 80 -21.34 -6.47 1.03
CA ASP A 80 -21.03 -7.73 1.72
C ASP A 80 -21.00 -8.98 0.80
N ASN A 81 -21.16 -8.86 -0.53
CA ASN A 81 -21.20 -9.99 -1.47
C ASN A 81 -20.70 -9.65 -2.91
N ASP A 82 -19.62 -8.90 -3.09
CA ASP A 82 -18.95 -8.83 -4.40
C ASP A 82 -18.20 -10.16 -4.68
N PRO A 83 -18.42 -10.85 -5.83
CA PRO A 83 -17.64 -12.03 -6.21
C PRO A 83 -16.15 -11.74 -6.48
N ILE A 84 -15.75 -10.46 -6.58
CA ILE A 84 -14.36 -10.03 -6.71
C ILE A 84 -13.77 -9.87 -5.30
N PRO A 85 -12.74 -10.66 -4.92
CA PRO A 85 -12.11 -10.51 -3.61
C PRO A 85 -11.49 -9.12 -3.47
N THR A 86 -12.00 -8.32 -2.51
CA THR A 86 -11.35 -7.07 -2.10
C THR A 86 -10.14 -7.44 -1.24
N TYR A 87 -8.93 -7.22 -1.73
CA TYR A 87 -7.70 -7.53 -1.01
C TYR A 87 -7.36 -6.53 0.11
N ILE A 88 -8.29 -5.64 0.46
CA ILE A 88 -8.11 -4.59 1.47
C ILE A 88 -7.71 -5.18 2.82
N SER A 89 -8.44 -6.19 3.28
CA SER A 89 -8.20 -6.80 4.59
C SER A 89 -6.83 -7.49 4.65
N GLU A 90 -6.45 -8.14 3.57
CA GLU A 90 -5.15 -8.76 3.37
C GLU A 90 -4.03 -7.73 3.38
N TYR A 91 -4.20 -6.62 2.66
CA TYR A 91 -3.22 -5.54 2.61
C TYR A 91 -3.00 -4.90 3.99
N ILE A 92 -4.08 -4.53 4.68
CA ILE A 92 -4.03 -4.00 6.06
C ILE A 92 -3.33 -4.99 6.99
N ASN A 93 -3.60 -6.30 6.84
CA ASN A 93 -2.93 -7.33 7.62
C ASN A 93 -1.41 -7.39 7.33
N ILE A 94 -0.99 -7.32 6.06
CA ILE A 94 0.43 -7.25 5.70
C ILE A 94 1.10 -6.02 6.32
N VAL A 95 0.50 -4.83 6.18
CA VAL A 95 1.00 -3.60 6.81
C VAL A 95 1.16 -3.78 8.33
N GLY A 96 0.16 -4.38 8.98
CA GLY A 96 0.22 -4.70 10.40
C GLY A 96 1.33 -5.65 10.78
N GLN A 97 1.52 -6.72 10.01
CA GLN A 97 2.60 -7.68 10.23
C GLN A 97 3.98 -7.03 10.09
N LEU A 98 4.14 -6.16 9.09
CA LEU A 98 5.38 -5.40 8.89
C LEU A 98 5.67 -4.48 10.08
N PHE A 99 4.66 -3.78 10.59
CA PHE A 99 4.78 -2.93 11.77
C PHE A 99 5.11 -3.73 13.03
N LEU A 100 4.36 -4.80 13.31
CA LEU A 100 4.57 -5.65 14.49
C LEU A 100 5.93 -6.36 14.47
N ALA A 101 6.43 -6.69 13.28
CA ALA A 101 7.78 -7.22 13.10
C ALA A 101 8.88 -6.15 13.20
N GLY A 102 8.52 -4.86 13.29
CA GLY A 102 9.45 -3.73 13.37
C GLY A 102 10.15 -3.43 12.05
N TYR A 103 9.56 -3.79 10.90
CA TYR A 103 10.08 -3.46 9.58
C TYR A 103 9.66 -2.07 9.10
N ILE A 104 8.51 -1.58 9.57
CA ILE A 104 8.04 -0.22 9.36
C ILE A 104 7.66 0.42 10.69
N GLU A 105 7.61 1.74 10.69
CA GLU A 105 7.17 2.57 11.80
C GLU A 105 6.18 3.62 11.30
N PHE A 106 5.26 4.03 12.17
CA PHE A 106 4.34 5.12 11.95
C PHE A 106 4.60 6.26 12.92
N GLY A 107 4.37 7.48 12.49
CA GLY A 107 4.30 8.63 13.38
C GLY A 107 3.33 9.68 12.87
N MET A 108 3.07 10.68 13.69
CA MET A 108 2.20 11.78 13.31
C MET A 108 2.96 12.85 12.53
N CYS A 109 2.36 13.42 11.49
CA CYS A 109 3.00 14.47 10.68
C CYS A 109 3.19 15.78 11.45
N VAL A 110 2.28 16.09 12.37
CA VAL A 110 2.32 17.35 13.13
C VAL A 110 3.38 17.35 14.24
N PHE A 111 3.89 16.18 14.61
CA PHE A 111 4.84 16.03 15.70
C PHE A 111 6.08 15.27 15.23
N GLN A 112 7.26 15.84 15.43
CA GLN A 112 8.54 15.28 14.92
C GLN A 112 9.37 14.63 16.04
N GLY A 113 8.77 14.38 17.20
CA GLY A 113 9.40 13.80 18.35
C GLY A 113 9.39 12.28 18.33
N GLU A 114 10.32 11.72 19.10
CA GLU A 114 10.41 10.28 19.31
C GLU A 114 9.20 9.72 20.08
N ASP A 115 8.48 10.57 20.80
CA ASP A 115 7.26 10.23 21.57
C ASP A 115 6.01 10.15 20.68
N ASP A 116 6.13 10.48 19.39
CA ASP A 116 5.01 10.51 18.44
C ASP A 116 4.90 9.23 17.61
N LEU A 117 5.81 8.27 17.85
CA LEU A 117 5.85 6.99 17.16
C LEU A 117 4.72 6.08 17.66
N LEU A 118 4.07 5.37 16.74
CA LEU A 118 3.00 4.42 17.08
C LEU A 118 3.50 3.35 18.05
N SER A 119 4.70 2.85 17.83
CA SER A 119 5.33 1.83 18.68
C SER A 119 5.56 2.26 20.13
N LYS A 120 5.48 3.56 20.44
CA LYS A 120 5.69 4.12 21.79
C LYS A 120 4.41 4.53 22.51
N GLN A 121 3.25 4.53 21.84
CA GLN A 121 2.01 4.99 22.47
C GLN A 121 1.48 4.02 23.53
N LYS A 122 1.58 2.71 23.25
CA LYS A 122 1.07 1.62 24.08
C LYS A 122 1.94 0.38 23.86
N ASP A 123 1.53 -0.75 24.43
CA ASP A 123 1.98 -2.06 23.93
C ASP A 123 1.84 -2.12 22.41
N GLN A 124 2.89 -2.55 21.69
CA GLN A 124 2.97 -2.45 20.24
C GLN A 124 1.78 -3.12 19.53
N TYR A 125 1.31 -4.25 20.05
CA TYR A 125 0.16 -4.95 19.48
C TYR A 125 -1.14 -4.19 19.72
N GLN A 126 -1.34 -3.64 20.92
CA GLN A 126 -2.48 -2.78 21.23
C GLN A 126 -2.46 -1.46 20.45
N ALA A 127 -1.27 -0.87 20.25
CA ALA A 127 -1.08 0.32 19.44
C ALA A 127 -1.50 0.05 17.98
N TRP A 128 -1.07 -1.07 17.41
CA TRP A 128 -1.50 -1.49 16.07
C TRP A 128 -3.02 -1.68 15.98
N ILE A 129 -3.64 -2.39 16.92
CA ILE A 129 -5.11 -2.58 16.93
C ILE A 129 -5.81 -1.23 16.94
N TYR A 130 -5.39 -0.34 17.84
CA TYR A 130 -6.00 0.98 17.98
C TYR A 130 -5.84 1.81 16.70
N PHE A 131 -4.65 1.86 16.12
CA PHE A 131 -4.40 2.56 14.86
C PHE A 131 -5.22 1.96 13.72
N ARG A 132 -5.21 0.64 13.55
CA ARG A 132 -5.96 -0.05 12.50
C ARG A 132 -7.45 0.25 12.58
N ASP A 133 -8.02 0.13 13.76
CA ASP A 133 -9.47 0.27 13.96
C ASP A 133 -9.92 1.72 13.75
N ASN A 134 -9.07 2.70 14.07
CA ASN A 134 -9.41 4.11 13.94
C ASN A 134 -8.98 4.73 12.60
N PHE A 135 -7.90 4.28 11.98
CA PHE A 135 -7.39 4.82 10.72
C PHE A 135 -7.97 4.07 9.51
N PHE A 136 -7.80 2.74 9.47
CA PHE A 136 -8.27 1.94 8.35
C PHE A 136 -9.78 1.67 8.42
N TYR A 137 -10.29 1.16 9.54
CA TYR A 137 -11.71 0.74 9.60
C TYR A 137 -12.72 1.89 9.76
N THR A 138 -12.26 3.12 10.04
CA THR A 138 -13.12 4.31 9.94
C THR A 138 -12.90 5.11 8.65
N GLU A 139 -12.09 4.59 7.73
CA GLU A 139 -11.74 5.21 6.45
C GLU A 139 -11.09 6.59 6.59
N ALA A 140 -10.39 6.84 7.70
CA ALA A 140 -9.65 8.09 7.88
C ALA A 140 -8.61 8.30 6.78
N TYR A 141 -8.03 7.21 6.26
CA TYR A 141 -7.10 7.24 5.13
C TYR A 141 -7.69 7.79 3.81
N ASN A 142 -9.02 7.92 3.70
CA ASN A 142 -9.71 8.38 2.49
C ASN A 142 -10.43 9.72 2.68
N ARG A 143 -10.33 10.32 3.86
CA ARG A 143 -10.94 11.63 4.16
C ARG A 143 -9.92 12.72 4.08
N ASP A 144 -10.31 13.88 3.58
CA ASP A 144 -9.51 15.09 3.65
C ASP A 144 -10.00 16.04 4.78
N MET A 145 -9.38 17.22 4.87
CA MET A 145 -9.74 18.23 5.86
C MET A 145 -11.14 18.83 5.62
N ILE A 146 -11.62 18.88 4.37
CA ILE A 146 -12.96 19.37 4.03
C ILE A 146 -13.99 18.37 4.57
N ASP A 147 -13.81 17.08 4.32
CA ASP A 147 -14.67 16.02 4.85
C ASP A 147 -14.76 16.07 6.38
N LEU A 148 -13.62 16.30 7.06
CA LEU A 148 -13.57 16.45 8.52
C LEU A 148 -14.37 17.67 9.00
N ARG A 149 -14.26 18.82 8.31
CA ARG A 149 -15.00 20.04 8.66
C ARG A 149 -16.50 19.89 8.45
N GLU A 150 -16.92 19.19 7.40
CA GLU A 150 -18.34 18.89 7.19
C GLU A 150 -18.89 17.94 8.27
N LYS A 151 -18.12 16.91 8.62
CA LYS A 151 -18.50 15.93 9.66
C LYS A 151 -18.49 16.52 11.06
N TYR A 152 -17.56 17.43 11.35
CA TYR A 152 -17.38 18.09 12.65
C TYR A 152 -17.38 19.61 12.48
N PRO A 153 -18.56 20.24 12.28
CA PRO A 153 -18.66 21.67 11.98
C PRO A 153 -18.22 22.60 13.13
N ASN A 154 -18.04 22.04 14.33
CA ASN A 154 -17.56 22.77 15.51
C ASN A 154 -16.07 22.49 15.82
N MET A 155 -15.37 21.68 15.01
CA MET A 155 -13.94 21.46 15.15
C MET A 155 -13.20 22.76 14.83
N SER A 156 -12.42 23.26 15.78
CA SER A 156 -11.54 24.40 15.54
C SER A 156 -10.29 23.99 14.77
N ASP A 157 -9.62 24.96 14.15
CA ASP A 157 -8.31 24.71 13.54
C ASP A 157 -7.29 24.24 14.60
N ASP A 158 -7.42 24.68 15.86
CA ASP A 158 -6.59 24.23 16.98
C ASP A 158 -6.88 22.76 17.34
N ASP A 159 -8.15 22.33 17.33
CA ASP A 159 -8.52 20.93 17.57
C ASP A 159 -7.91 20.00 16.51
N TYR A 160 -7.93 20.43 15.25
CA TYR A 160 -7.31 19.71 14.15
C TYR A 160 -5.78 19.73 14.24
N LEU A 161 -5.17 20.91 14.45
CA LEU A 161 -3.72 21.05 14.55
C LEU A 161 -3.17 20.21 15.70
N HIS A 162 -3.82 20.23 16.86
CA HIS A 162 -3.40 19.50 18.04
C HIS A 162 -3.95 18.07 18.16
N SER A 163 -4.61 17.55 17.12
CA SER A 163 -5.07 16.17 17.15
C SER A 163 -3.88 15.20 17.26
N ASN A 164 -4.05 14.15 18.04
CA ASN A 164 -3.00 13.26 18.48
C ASN A 164 -3.51 11.82 18.48
N TRP A 165 -2.73 10.90 19.04
CA TRP A 165 -3.11 9.49 19.18
C TRP A 165 -4.39 9.26 20.00
N ASP A 166 -4.85 10.23 20.80
CA ASP A 166 -6.07 10.12 21.61
C ASP A 166 -7.29 10.81 21.00
N THR A 167 -7.16 11.42 19.80
CA THR A 167 -8.25 12.13 19.11
C THR A 167 -8.49 11.59 17.70
N PRO A 168 -8.79 10.28 17.56
CA PRO A 168 -8.96 9.61 16.26
C PRO A 168 -10.09 10.16 15.41
N GLN A 169 -11.07 10.82 16.01
CA GLN A 169 -12.16 11.46 15.28
C GLN A 169 -11.67 12.54 14.30
N TYR A 170 -10.50 13.13 14.53
CA TYR A 170 -9.91 14.19 13.69
C TYR A 170 -8.77 13.69 12.80
N TRP A 171 -8.62 12.38 12.64
CA TRP A 171 -7.64 11.81 11.71
C TRP A 171 -8.17 11.82 10.27
N ASP A 172 -7.27 12.17 9.36
CA ASP A 172 -7.43 12.19 7.91
C ASP A 172 -6.22 11.56 7.21
N MET A 173 -6.22 11.56 5.88
CA MET A 173 -5.18 10.92 5.06
C MET A 173 -3.78 11.52 5.26
N TYR A 174 -3.67 12.79 5.69
CA TYR A 174 -2.42 13.52 5.86
C TYR A 174 -1.84 13.41 7.27
N ARG A 175 -2.57 12.80 8.22
CA ARG A 175 -2.22 12.86 9.64
C ARG A 175 -0.97 12.06 9.99
N PHE A 176 -0.68 11.01 9.24
CA PHE A 176 0.36 10.04 9.59
C PHE A 176 1.39 9.90 8.48
N TRP A 177 2.65 9.74 8.89
CA TRP A 177 3.71 9.27 8.03
C TRP A 177 4.04 7.81 8.35
N VAL A 178 4.59 7.13 7.36
CA VAL A 178 5.17 5.80 7.47
C VAL A 178 6.64 5.87 7.04
N ALA A 179 7.51 5.13 7.74
CA ALA A 179 8.90 4.97 7.35
C ALA A 179 9.37 3.52 7.48
N ARG A 180 10.31 3.13 6.63
CA ARG A 180 10.95 1.82 6.69
C ARG A 180 12.09 1.90 7.69
N THR A 181 12.15 0.95 8.62
CA THR A 181 13.22 0.91 9.62
C THR A 181 14.52 0.39 9.01
N GLU A 182 15.65 0.46 9.73
CA GLU A 182 16.89 -0.21 9.32
C GLU A 182 16.68 -1.73 9.17
N LYS A 183 15.90 -2.32 10.08
CA LYS A 183 15.52 -3.74 10.04
C LYS A 183 14.70 -4.05 8.78
N GLY A 184 13.73 -3.19 8.45
CA GLY A 184 12.91 -3.32 7.24
C GLY A 184 13.71 -3.16 5.97
N THR A 185 14.65 -2.21 5.93
CA THR A 185 15.56 -1.99 4.80
C THR A 185 16.43 -3.22 4.57
N LYS A 186 17.05 -3.77 5.63
CA LYS A 186 17.83 -4.98 5.54
C LYS A 186 17.02 -6.17 5.02
N TYR A 187 15.81 -6.37 5.56
CA TYR A 187 14.92 -7.44 5.10
C TYR A 187 14.52 -7.25 3.63
N PHE A 188 14.19 -6.03 3.23
CA PHE A 188 13.82 -5.72 1.86
C PHE A 188 14.96 -6.02 0.89
N ASP A 189 16.15 -5.46 1.13
CA ASP A 189 17.29 -5.52 0.22
C ASP A 189 17.91 -6.93 0.15
N GLU A 190 18.03 -7.61 1.29
CA GLU A 190 18.75 -8.90 1.36
C GLU A 190 17.84 -10.11 1.11
N ILE A 191 16.53 -9.99 1.34
CA ILE A 191 15.61 -11.14 1.33
C ILE A 191 14.45 -10.93 0.36
N LEU A 192 13.58 -9.95 0.61
CA LEU A 192 12.32 -9.82 -0.11
C LEU A 192 12.55 -9.46 -1.58
N CYS A 193 13.30 -8.41 -1.86
CA CYS A 193 13.56 -7.89 -3.19
C CYS A 193 14.27 -8.94 -4.10
N PRO A 194 15.35 -9.63 -3.65
CA PRO A 194 15.96 -10.72 -4.42
C PRO A 194 15.04 -11.91 -4.66
N ARG A 195 14.25 -12.32 -3.65
CA ARG A 195 13.30 -13.43 -3.76
C ARG A 195 12.21 -13.09 -4.78
N PHE A 196 11.66 -11.90 -4.70
CA PHE A 196 10.63 -11.38 -5.60
C PHE A 196 11.15 -11.32 -7.04
N TYR A 197 12.34 -10.75 -7.27
CA TYR A 197 12.97 -10.75 -8.59
C TYR A 197 13.17 -12.17 -9.14
N LYS A 198 13.74 -13.08 -8.37
CA LYS A 198 13.96 -14.46 -8.81
C LYS A 198 12.66 -15.15 -9.24
N LYS A 199 11.55 -14.82 -8.57
CA LYS A 199 10.24 -15.40 -8.82
C LYS A 199 9.64 -14.97 -10.16
N TYR A 200 9.76 -13.69 -10.53
CA TYR A 200 9.11 -13.13 -11.73
C TYR A 200 10.05 -12.79 -12.90
N LYS A 201 11.38 -12.92 -12.75
CA LYS A 201 12.38 -12.51 -13.77
C LYS A 201 12.27 -13.16 -15.15
N ASP A 202 11.61 -14.32 -15.24
CA ASP A 202 11.48 -15.08 -16.49
C ASP A 202 10.08 -14.89 -17.12
N LEU A 203 9.25 -14.01 -16.55
CA LEU A 203 7.95 -13.64 -17.10
C LEU A 203 8.03 -12.38 -17.95
N GLU A 204 7.32 -12.43 -19.06
CA GLU A 204 7.06 -11.32 -19.97
C GLU A 204 5.56 -11.26 -20.29
N VAL A 205 5.10 -10.09 -20.70
CA VAL A 205 3.71 -9.85 -21.12
C VAL A 205 3.69 -9.15 -22.46
N GLU A 206 2.78 -9.57 -23.33
CA GLU A 206 2.48 -8.87 -24.57
C GLU A 206 1.22 -8.04 -24.38
N ILE A 207 1.31 -6.73 -24.62
CA ILE A 207 0.22 -5.76 -24.45
C ILE A 207 -0.08 -5.10 -25.81
N ASP A 208 -1.37 -4.91 -26.12
CA ASP A 208 -1.82 -4.21 -27.32
C ASP A 208 -1.67 -2.68 -27.21
N ASP A 209 -2.02 -1.94 -28.26
CA ASP A 209 -1.96 -0.47 -28.27
C ASP A 209 -3.07 0.22 -27.43
N LYS A 210 -3.87 -0.56 -26.69
CA LYS A 210 -4.94 -0.10 -25.80
C LYS A 210 -4.74 -0.57 -24.35
N GLY A 211 -3.58 -1.14 -24.02
CA GLY A 211 -3.29 -1.62 -22.67
C GLY A 211 -3.88 -2.98 -22.33
N ASN A 212 -4.45 -3.72 -23.29
CA ASN A 212 -4.98 -5.06 -23.03
C ASN A 212 -3.88 -6.11 -23.13
N ILE A 213 -3.91 -7.07 -22.20
CA ILE A 213 -3.02 -8.24 -22.23
C ILE A 213 -3.43 -9.14 -23.40
N VAL A 214 -2.50 -9.36 -24.34
CA VAL A 214 -2.63 -10.32 -25.44
C VAL A 214 -2.28 -11.73 -24.95
N ARG A 215 -1.16 -11.86 -24.23
CA ARG A 215 -0.72 -13.13 -23.59
C ARG A 215 0.41 -12.91 -22.57
N TRP A 216 0.56 -13.89 -21.70
CA TRP A 216 1.73 -14.07 -20.83
C TRP A 216 2.73 -15.01 -21.49
N ILE A 217 4.02 -14.75 -21.29
CA ILE A 217 5.14 -15.54 -21.81
C ILE A 217 6.04 -15.93 -20.63
N GLY A 218 6.40 -17.21 -20.55
CA GLY A 218 7.18 -17.75 -19.43
C GLY A 218 6.31 -18.25 -18.27
N GLU A 219 6.93 -18.51 -17.13
CA GLU A 219 6.28 -19.06 -15.94
C GLU A 219 6.82 -18.42 -14.65
N ILE A 220 6.00 -18.39 -13.60
CA ILE A 220 6.43 -18.01 -12.25
C ILE A 220 7.40 -19.08 -11.73
N ASN A 221 8.58 -18.67 -11.27
CA ASN A 221 9.55 -19.57 -10.64
C ASN A 221 9.10 -19.92 -9.20
N ARG A 222 8.60 -21.14 -9.01
CA ARG A 222 8.16 -21.65 -7.69
C ARG A 222 9.26 -22.36 -6.92
#